data_AF-A0A8T4J7D0-F1
#
_entry.id   AF-A0A8T4J7D0-F1
#
_cell.length_a   1.000
_cell.length_b   1.000
_cell.length_c   1.000
_cell.angle_alpha   90.00
_cell.angle_beta   90.00
_cell.angle_gamma   90.00
#
_symmetry.space_group_name_H-M   'P 1'
#
loop_
_entity.id
_entity.type
_entity.pdbx_description
1 polymer ?
#
loop_
_entity_poly.entity_id
_entity_poly.type
_entity_poly.pdbx_seq_one_letter_code
_entity_poly.pdbx_strand_id
1 'polypeptide(L)'
;MPLDLAWLSNMGLPEIMLWLLSFAIVYGVIDKVKFIANREVNAIIAIVTAFLVLFATPIELIMVLSSMSQSLVLVVLGILVLFVFAEVAGLRHKEVVFGPDGKPLKEVDVPLFSANKTVTGIAFLIITILIFVGAGGLGILGWNVDLTGGLSTSMLFFVVVIIAILWMITEKKEETHQRVRV
;
A
#
# COMPACT_ATOMS: atom_id res chain seq x y z
N MET A 1 22.85 17.91 -7.92
CA MET A 1 22.56 17.98 -6.46
C MET A 1 22.00 16.64 -6.05
N PRO A 2 22.59 15.95 -5.06
CA PRO A 2 22.01 14.70 -4.57
C PRO A 2 20.65 15.00 -3.93
N LEU A 3 19.63 14.23 -4.30
CA LEU A 3 18.34 14.22 -3.60
C LEU A 3 18.59 13.61 -2.22
N ASP A 4 18.82 14.48 -1.24
CA ASP A 4 19.01 14.13 0.17
C ASP A 4 17.66 13.72 0.77
N LEU A 5 17.62 12.61 1.49
CA LEU A 5 16.39 12.16 2.12
C LEU A 5 15.97 13.02 3.32
N ALA A 6 16.91 13.75 3.91
CA ALA A 6 16.56 14.80 4.86
C ALA A 6 15.63 15.82 4.20
N TRP A 7 15.81 16.11 2.92
CA TRP A 7 14.93 17.00 2.17
C TRP A 7 13.50 16.45 2.10
N LEU A 8 13.33 15.16 1.81
CA LEU A 8 12.02 14.49 1.65
C LEU A 8 11.31 14.20 2.99
N SER A 9 12.05 13.87 4.06
CA SER A 9 11.51 13.84 5.42
C SER A 9 11.07 15.24 5.87
N ASN A 10 11.81 16.27 5.47
CA ASN A 10 11.45 17.68 5.68
C ASN A 10 10.40 18.21 4.69
N MET A 11 10.03 17.44 3.65
CA MET A 11 8.92 17.79 2.73
C MET A 11 7.54 17.48 3.32
N GLY A 12 7.49 16.92 4.53
CA GLY A 12 6.25 16.77 5.28
C GLY A 12 5.55 15.42 5.10
N LEU A 13 6.28 14.31 4.99
CA LEU A 13 5.69 12.97 4.89
C LEU A 13 4.80 12.61 6.10
N PRO A 14 5.19 12.90 7.36
CA PRO A 14 4.30 12.75 8.51
C PRO A 14 2.99 13.53 8.37
N GLU A 15 3.06 14.73 7.80
CA GLU A 15 1.93 15.63 7.55
C GLU A 15 1.04 15.07 6.44
N ILE A 16 1.60 14.51 5.38
CA ILE A 16 0.83 13.83 4.33
C ILE A 16 0.14 12.59 4.89
N MET A 17 0.80 11.80 5.74
CA MET A 17 0.19 10.63 6.38
C MET A 17 -0.93 11.03 7.33
N LEU A 18 -0.74 12.07 8.14
CA LEU A 18 -1.77 12.64 8.99
C LEU A 18 -2.95 13.12 8.15
N TRP A 19 -2.68 13.82 7.04
CA TRP A 19 -3.72 14.27 6.11
C TRP A 19 -4.52 13.12 5.52
N LEU A 20 -3.86 12.08 5.02
CA LEU A 20 -4.51 10.89 4.47
C LEU A 20 -5.33 10.15 5.53
N LEU A 21 -4.82 10.04 6.75
CA LEU A 21 -5.54 9.43 7.87
C LEU A 21 -6.78 10.24 8.24
N SER A 22 -6.63 11.56 8.40
CA SER A 22 -7.74 12.47 8.66
C SER A 22 -8.78 12.42 7.54
N PHE A 23 -8.35 12.37 6.28
CA PHE A 23 -9.24 12.19 5.14
C PHE A 23 -10.01 10.87 5.22
N ALA A 24 -9.34 9.75 5.45
CA ALA A 24 -9.97 8.44 5.55
C ALA A 24 -11.02 8.40 6.67
N ILE A 25 -10.70 8.98 7.84
CA ILE A 25 -11.62 9.05 8.98
C ILE A 25 -12.81 9.95 8.66
N VAL A 26 -12.57 11.19 8.23
CA VAL A 26 -13.63 12.17 7.96
C VAL A 26 -14.54 11.69 6.84
N TYR A 27 -13.96 11.18 5.74
CA TYR A 27 -14.73 10.62 4.64
C TYR A 27 -15.59 9.44 5.10
N GLY A 28 -15.01 8.52 5.87
CA GLY A 28 -15.73 7.37 6.42
C GLY A 28 -16.91 7.79 7.32
N VAL A 29 -16.73 8.82 8.14
CA VAL A 29 -17.80 9.37 8.99
C VAL A 29 -18.89 10.04 8.14
N ILE A 30 -18.52 10.91 7.20
CA ILE A 30 -19.48 11.63 6.35
C ILE A 30 -20.30 10.65 5.50
N ASP A 31 -19.65 9.63 4.92
CA ASP A 31 -20.30 8.60 4.10
C ASP A 31 -21.32 7.78 4.92
N LYS A 32 -21.00 7.47 6.18
CA LYS A 32 -21.90 6.75 7.08
C LYS A 32 -23.11 7.57 7.54
N VAL A 33 -22.90 8.86 7.83
CA VAL A 33 -23.96 9.77 8.27
C VAL A 33 -24.87 10.19 7.10
N LYS A 34 -24.45 9.93 5.85
CA LYS A 34 -25.14 10.38 4.63
C LYS A 34 -25.46 11.88 4.67
N PHE A 35 -24.48 12.67 5.10
CA PHE A 35 -24.64 14.12 5.30
C PHE A 35 -25.15 14.82 4.03
N ILE A 36 -24.62 14.45 2.86
CA ILE A 36 -25.11 14.87 1.54
C ILE A 36 -25.34 13.63 0.69
N ALA A 37 -26.42 13.63 -0.10
CA ALA A 37 -26.77 12.51 -1.00
C ALA A 37 -25.72 12.28 -2.10
N ASN A 38 -25.00 13.32 -2.52
CA ASN A 38 -23.95 13.22 -3.54
C ASN A 38 -22.60 12.85 -2.90
N ARG A 39 -22.08 11.67 -3.30
CA ARG A 39 -20.82 11.09 -2.81
C ARG A 39 -19.58 11.91 -3.21
N GLU A 40 -19.60 12.56 -4.36
CA GLU A 40 -18.48 13.37 -4.85
C GLU A 40 -18.28 14.60 -3.96
N VAL A 41 -19.39 15.25 -3.58
CA VAL A 41 -19.38 16.41 -2.68
C VAL A 41 -18.87 16.01 -1.30
N ASN A 42 -19.27 14.85 -0.78
CA ASN A 42 -18.75 14.32 0.49
C ASN A 42 -17.23 14.10 0.46
N ALA A 43 -16.68 13.63 -0.67
CA ALA A 43 -15.24 13.45 -0.83
C ALA A 43 -14.51 14.81 -0.81
N ILE A 44 -15.03 15.82 -1.53
CA ILE A 44 -14.46 17.17 -1.54
C ILE A 44 -14.46 17.77 -0.13
N ILE A 45 -15.58 17.67 0.60
CA ILE A 45 -15.68 18.16 1.98
C ILE A 45 -14.68 17.45 2.88
N ALA A 46 -14.53 16.13 2.75
CA ALA A 46 -13.57 15.37 3.53
C ALA A 46 -12.12 15.80 3.24
N ILE A 47 -11.76 16.05 1.97
CA ILE A 47 -10.44 16.54 1.59
C ILE A 47 -10.15 17.89 2.24
N VAL A 48 -11.09 18.84 2.13
CA VAL A 48 -10.93 20.19 2.70
C VAL A 48 -10.82 20.12 4.22
N THR A 49 -11.68 19.32 4.86
CA THR A 49 -11.66 19.15 6.32
C THR A 49 -10.37 18.50 6.80
N ALA A 50 -9.89 17.45 6.12
CA ALA A 50 -8.62 16.81 6.43
C ALA A 50 -7.43 17.77 6.32
N PHE A 51 -7.47 18.69 5.35
CA PHE A 51 -6.46 19.72 5.21
C PHE A 51 -6.49 20.72 6.38
N LEU A 52 -7.69 21.09 6.86
CA LEU A 52 -7.84 21.94 8.05
C LEU A 52 -7.32 21.26 9.33
N VAL A 53 -7.46 19.94 9.43
CA VAL A 53 -6.93 19.17 10.59
C VAL A 53 -5.42 19.32 10.71
N LEU A 54 -4.68 19.43 9.59
CA LEU A 54 -3.22 19.65 9.64
C LEU A 54 -2.85 20.91 10.43
N PHE A 55 -3.55 22.01 10.19
CA PHE A 55 -3.27 23.28 10.87
C PHE A 55 -3.70 23.29 12.34
N ALA A 56 -4.65 22.42 12.70
CA ALA A 56 -5.16 22.30 14.06
C ALA A 56 -4.38 21.26 14.90
N THR A 57 -3.53 20.44 14.27
CA THR A 57 -2.89 19.31 14.95
C THR A 57 -1.61 19.74 15.68
N PRO A 58 -1.47 19.43 16.99
CA PRO A 58 -0.22 19.66 17.72
C PRO A 58 0.95 18.86 17.14
N ILE A 59 2.15 19.43 17.20
CA ILE A 59 3.38 18.82 16.65
C ILE A 59 3.67 17.46 17.30
N GLU A 60 3.33 17.30 18.57
CA GLU A 60 3.48 16.06 19.32
C GLU A 60 2.72 14.90 18.67
N LEU A 61 1.52 15.17 18.14
CA LEU A 61 0.70 14.16 17.48
C LEU A 61 1.31 13.75 16.13
N ILE A 62 1.90 14.69 15.40
CA ILE A 62 2.62 14.42 14.14
C ILE A 62 3.80 13.48 14.39
N MET A 63 4.57 13.71 15.47
CA MET A 63 5.68 12.84 15.85
C MET A 63 5.22 11.43 16.24
N VAL A 64 4.12 11.32 16.98
CA VAL A 64 3.52 10.01 17.33
C VAL A 64 3.08 9.27 16.07
N LEU A 65 2.37 9.92 15.14
CA LEU A 65 1.97 9.30 13.88
C LEU A 65 3.17 8.86 13.04
N SER A 66 4.23 9.64 13.02
CA SER A 66 5.47 9.28 12.33
C SER A 66 6.06 7.97 12.88
N SER A 67 6.16 7.82 14.21
CA SER A 67 6.66 6.59 14.83
C SER A 67 5.72 5.39 14.63
N MET A 68 4.39 5.60 14.64
CA MET A 68 3.41 4.57 14.32
C MET A 68 3.50 4.11 12.86
N SER A 69 3.71 5.04 11.92
CA SER A 69 3.87 4.72 10.49
C SER A 69 5.12 3.87 10.24
N GLN A 70 6.24 4.22 10.85
CA GLN A 70 7.47 3.41 10.78
C GLN A 70 7.25 2.00 11.35
N SER A 71 6.56 1.90 12.48
CA SER A 71 6.22 0.62 13.11
C SER A 71 5.29 -0.22 12.22
N LEU A 72 4.30 0.39 11.58
CA LEU A 72 3.39 -0.28 10.66
C LEU A 72 4.14 -0.90 9.48
N VAL A 73 5.11 -0.19 8.92
CA VAL A 73 5.91 -0.72 7.82
C VAL A 73 6.75 -1.91 8.25
N LEU A 74 7.36 -1.86 9.43
CA LEU A 74 8.06 -3.02 10.00
C LEU A 74 7.12 -4.22 10.19
N VAL A 75 5.91 -3.98 10.69
CA VAL A 75 4.89 -5.03 10.86
C VAL A 75 4.48 -5.64 9.53
N VAL A 76 4.17 -4.82 8.51
CA VAL A 76 3.81 -5.31 7.18
C VAL A 76 4.95 -6.12 6.56
N LEU A 77 6.19 -5.64 6.70
CA LEU A 77 7.37 -6.36 6.22
C LEU A 77 7.55 -7.70 6.94
N GLY A 78 7.34 -7.74 8.26
CA GLY A 78 7.33 -8.98 9.04
C GLY A 78 6.24 -9.96 8.58
N ILE A 79 5.03 -9.47 8.31
CA ILE A 79 3.92 -10.27 7.78
C ILE A 79 4.27 -10.84 6.40
N LEU A 80 4.85 -10.04 5.51
CA LEU A 80 5.28 -10.48 4.19
C LEU A 80 6.33 -11.60 4.27
N VAL A 81 7.33 -11.43 5.13
CA VAL A 81 8.35 -12.47 5.38
C VAL A 81 7.71 -13.74 5.94
N LEU A 82 6.73 -13.61 6.84
CA LEU A 82 5.98 -14.75 7.38
C LEU A 82 5.21 -15.48 6.28
N PHE A 83 4.58 -14.77 5.34
CA PHE A 83 3.93 -15.41 4.18
C PHE A 83 4.91 -16.19 3.30
N VAL A 84 6.12 -15.68 3.10
CA VAL A 84 7.17 -16.41 2.37
C VAL A 84 7.55 -17.69 3.12
N PHE A 85 7.75 -17.63 4.44
CA PHE A 85 8.02 -18.82 5.24
C PHE A 85 6.84 -19.81 5.27
N ALA A 86 5.61 -19.32 5.32
CA ALA A 86 4.39 -20.13 5.28
C ALA A 86 4.31 -20.95 3.99
N GLU A 87 4.61 -20.35 2.84
CA GLU A 87 4.69 -21.07 1.57
C GLU A 87 5.82 -22.09 1.56
N VAL A 88 7.03 -21.71 2.03
CA VAL A 88 8.19 -22.63 2.09
C VAL A 88 7.92 -23.81 3.03
N ALA A 89 7.15 -23.59 4.10
CA ALA A 89 6.66 -24.63 5.01
C ALA A 89 5.60 -25.55 4.38
N GLY A 90 5.14 -25.25 3.16
CA GLY A 90 4.19 -26.06 2.42
C GLY A 90 2.73 -25.81 2.80
N LEU A 91 2.39 -24.65 3.37
CA LEU A 91 0.98 -24.27 3.55
C LEU A 91 0.33 -24.08 2.17
N ARG A 92 -0.75 -24.83 1.91
CA ARG A 92 -1.49 -24.81 0.64
C ARG A 92 -2.91 -24.30 0.85
N HIS A 93 -3.42 -23.61 -0.15
CA HIS A 93 -4.82 -23.22 -0.23
C HIS A 93 -5.62 -24.29 -0.96
N LYS A 94 -6.81 -24.63 -0.46
CA LYS A 94 -7.71 -25.57 -1.12
C LYS A 94 -8.64 -24.80 -2.04
N GLU A 95 -8.44 -24.96 -3.35
CA GLU A 95 -9.32 -24.39 -4.35
C GLU A 95 -10.34 -25.45 -4.81
N VAL A 96 -11.61 -25.06 -4.83
CA VAL A 96 -12.71 -25.94 -5.24
C VAL A 96 -12.92 -25.78 -6.74
N VAL A 97 -12.62 -26.82 -7.52
CA VAL A 97 -12.86 -26.80 -8.96
C VAL A 97 -14.32 -27.17 -9.22
N PHE A 98 -15.07 -26.26 -9.83
CA PHE A 98 -16.45 -26.48 -10.24
C PHE A 98 -16.49 -27.11 -11.64
N GLY A 99 -17.34 -28.12 -11.80
CA GLY A 99 -17.60 -28.74 -13.10
C GLY A 99 -18.52 -27.88 -13.98
N PRO A 100 -18.73 -28.31 -15.25
CA PRO A 100 -19.67 -27.67 -16.18
C PRO A 100 -21.08 -27.51 -15.61
N ASP A 101 -21.44 -28.43 -14.70
CA ASP A 101 -22.76 -28.50 -14.06
C ASP A 101 -22.87 -27.61 -12.81
N GLY A 102 -21.84 -26.83 -12.48
CA GLY A 102 -21.78 -25.98 -11.28
C GLY A 102 -21.58 -26.74 -9.96
N LYS A 103 -21.36 -28.06 -10.01
CA LYS A 103 -21.09 -28.89 -8.83
C LYS A 103 -19.59 -28.92 -8.50
N PRO A 104 -19.19 -28.93 -7.21
CA PRO A 104 -17.80 -29.06 -6.81
C PRO A 104 -17.31 -30.48 -7.16
N LEU A 105 -16.30 -30.57 -8.04
CA LEU A 105 -15.78 -31.86 -8.51
C LEU A 105 -14.64 -32.39 -7.64
N LYS A 106 -13.74 -31.50 -7.20
CA LYS A 106 -12.54 -31.88 -6.44
C LYS A 106 -11.93 -30.66 -5.76
N GLU A 107 -11.50 -30.82 -4.51
CA GLU A 107 -10.58 -29.90 -3.85
C GLU A 107 -9.18 -30.16 -4.37
N VAL A 108 -8.55 -29.13 -4.94
CA VAL A 108 -7.16 -29.19 -5.39
C VAL A 108 -6.34 -28.29 -4.47
N ASP A 109 -5.27 -28.85 -3.89
CA ASP A 109 -4.32 -28.07 -3.09
C ASP A 109 -3.44 -27.24 -4.03
N VAL A 110 -3.73 -25.94 -4.10
CA VAL A 110 -2.94 -24.96 -4.85
C VAL A 110 -2.01 -24.20 -3.90
N PRO A 111 -0.75 -23.95 -4.28
CA PRO A 111 0.14 -23.07 -3.52
C PRO A 111 -0.52 -21.70 -3.28
N LEU A 112 -0.31 -21.10 -2.11
CA LEU A 112 -0.95 -19.85 -1.68
C LEU A 112 -0.66 -18.72 -2.67
N PHE A 113 0.54 -18.72 -3.22
CA PHE A 113 1.01 -17.78 -4.23
C PHE A 113 0.47 -18.02 -5.64
N SER A 114 0.07 -19.25 -5.96
CA SER A 114 -0.47 -19.60 -7.26
C SER A 114 -1.93 -19.21 -7.42
N ALA A 115 -2.68 -19.16 -6.32
CA ALA A 115 -4.09 -18.75 -6.30
C ALA A 115 -4.28 -17.29 -6.73
N ASN A 116 -3.28 -16.43 -6.52
CA ASN A 116 -3.31 -15.04 -6.97
C ASN A 116 -1.94 -14.59 -7.49
N LYS A 117 -1.62 -15.04 -8.72
CA LYS A 117 -0.31 -14.82 -9.36
C LYS A 117 0.06 -13.35 -9.47
N THR A 118 -0.92 -12.48 -9.73
CA THR A 118 -0.71 -11.05 -9.89
C THR A 118 -0.32 -10.39 -8.58
N VAL A 119 -1.12 -10.58 -7.51
CA VAL A 119 -0.83 -9.99 -6.18
C VAL A 119 0.51 -10.51 -5.63
N THR A 120 0.78 -11.80 -5.84
CA THR A 120 2.05 -12.42 -5.45
C THR A 120 3.24 -11.84 -6.21
N GLY A 121 3.14 -11.74 -7.54
CA GLY A 121 4.20 -11.20 -8.38
C GLY A 121 4.56 -9.77 -8.00
N ILE A 122 3.54 -8.95 -7.72
CA ILE A 122 3.75 -7.61 -7.15
C ILE A 122 4.48 -7.74 -5.81
N ALA A 123 3.96 -8.50 -4.85
CA ALA A 123 4.56 -8.60 -3.52
C ALA A 123 6.06 -8.98 -3.58
N PHE A 124 6.45 -9.92 -4.45
CA PHE A 124 7.85 -10.26 -4.67
C PHE A 124 8.67 -9.13 -5.32
N LEU A 125 8.10 -8.39 -6.28
CA LEU A 125 8.75 -7.23 -6.88
C LEU A 125 8.97 -6.13 -5.83
N ILE A 126 7.97 -5.86 -4.99
CA ILE A 126 8.05 -4.94 -3.85
C ILE A 126 9.20 -5.35 -2.93
N ILE A 127 9.22 -6.60 -2.50
CA ILE A 127 10.26 -7.14 -1.60
C ILE A 127 11.64 -7.07 -2.25
N THR A 128 11.75 -7.40 -3.54
CA THR A 128 13.02 -7.37 -4.27
C THR A 128 13.57 -5.95 -4.37
N ILE A 129 12.72 -4.97 -4.66
CA ILE A 129 13.11 -3.55 -4.67
C ILE A 129 13.54 -3.12 -3.26
N LEU A 130 12.78 -3.48 -2.22
CA LEU A 130 13.12 -3.16 -0.84
C LEU A 130 14.47 -3.76 -0.41
N ILE A 131 14.73 -5.03 -0.73
CA ILE A 131 16.01 -5.69 -0.45
C ILE A 131 17.13 -5.06 -1.27
N PHE A 132 16.93 -4.85 -2.57
CA PHE A 132 17.92 -4.23 -3.45
C PHE A 132 18.35 -2.86 -2.93
N VAL A 133 17.39 -2.04 -2.52
CA VAL A 133 17.70 -0.72 -1.98
C VAL A 133 18.28 -0.81 -0.58
N GLY A 134 17.74 -1.65 0.31
CA GLY A 134 18.26 -1.84 1.67
C GLY A 134 19.69 -2.42 1.70
N ALA A 135 20.06 -3.23 0.70
CA ALA A 135 21.41 -3.76 0.52
C ALA A 135 22.38 -2.77 -0.16
N GLY A 136 21.94 -1.54 -0.45
CA GLY A 136 22.78 -0.51 -1.08
C GLY A 136 22.92 -0.66 -2.60
N GLY A 137 22.01 -1.37 -3.28
CA GLY A 137 22.03 -1.57 -4.73
C GLY A 137 21.97 -0.26 -5.54
N LEU A 138 21.39 0.81 -4.98
CA LEU A 138 21.43 2.14 -5.59
C LEU A 138 22.86 2.70 -5.67
N GLY A 139 23.73 2.37 -4.71
CA GLY A 139 25.14 2.76 -4.72
C GLY A 139 25.90 2.20 -5.93
N ILE A 140 25.53 1.00 -6.38
CA ILE A 140 26.13 0.36 -7.58
C ILE A 140 25.76 1.13 -8.86
N LEU A 141 24.58 1.75 -8.89
CA LEU A 141 24.14 2.60 -10.00
C LEU A 141 24.77 4.00 -9.98
N GLY A 142 25.73 4.25 -9.08
CA GLY A 142 26.34 5.57 -8.89
C GLY A 142 25.44 6.55 -8.14
N TRP A 143 24.28 6.09 -7.65
CA TRP A 143 23.45 6.85 -6.74
C TRP A 143 23.94 6.59 -5.32
N ASN A 144 24.85 7.45 -4.86
CA ASN A 144 25.26 7.51 -3.46
C ASN A 144 24.10 8.11 -2.64
N VAL A 145 23.12 7.26 -2.36
CA VAL A 145 22.03 7.56 -1.45
C VAL A 145 22.49 7.09 -0.08
N ASP A 146 22.74 8.03 0.82
CA ASP A 146 23.23 7.72 2.15
C ASP A 146 22.11 7.11 3.00
N LEU A 147 21.98 5.79 2.93
CA LEU A 147 20.93 5.00 3.59
C LEU A 147 21.14 4.91 5.11
N THR A 148 22.32 5.30 5.59
CA THR A 148 22.66 5.31 7.02
C THR A 148 21.91 6.40 7.80
N GLY A 149 21.41 7.43 7.11
CA GLY A 149 20.68 8.57 7.68
C GLY A 149 19.19 8.35 7.96
N GLY A 150 18.71 7.12 8.07
CA GLY A 150 17.29 6.89 8.32
C GLY A 150 16.43 7.14 7.08
N LEU A 151 16.92 6.70 5.92
CA LEU A 151 16.07 6.34 4.78
C LEU A 151 15.14 5.23 5.24
N SER A 152 14.09 5.66 5.93
CA SER A 152 13.20 4.76 6.61
C SER A 152 12.63 3.86 5.53
N THR A 153 12.76 2.55 5.75
CA THR A 153 12.18 1.48 4.92
C THR A 153 10.73 1.79 4.50
N SER A 154 10.05 2.61 5.30
CA SER A 154 8.76 3.28 5.05
C SER A 154 8.66 4.11 3.77
N MET A 155 9.67 4.84 3.34
CA MET A 155 9.57 5.69 2.15
C MET A 155 9.63 4.86 0.86
N LEU A 156 10.47 3.84 0.83
CA LEU A 156 10.48 2.83 -0.24
C LEU A 156 9.18 2.05 -0.27
N PHE A 157 8.69 1.63 0.90
CA PHE A 157 7.40 0.99 1.02
C PHE A 157 6.27 1.90 0.49
N PHE A 158 6.31 3.20 0.77
CA PHE A 158 5.30 4.16 0.31
C PHE A 158 5.32 4.38 -1.20
N VAL A 159 6.49 4.55 -1.81
CA VAL A 159 6.65 4.65 -3.28
C VAL A 159 6.10 3.40 -3.94
N VAL A 160 6.42 2.24 -3.37
CA VAL A 160 5.97 0.96 -3.87
C VAL A 160 4.46 0.75 -3.71
N VAL A 161 3.87 1.18 -2.59
CA VAL A 161 2.41 1.18 -2.38
C VAL A 161 1.71 2.13 -3.35
N ILE A 162 2.26 3.32 -3.62
CA ILE A 162 1.70 4.25 -4.61
C ILE A 162 1.72 3.62 -6.02
N ILE A 163 2.82 2.99 -6.41
CA ILE A 163 2.92 2.28 -7.69
C ILE A 163 1.87 1.16 -7.76
N ALA A 164 1.71 0.37 -6.69
CA ALA A 164 0.72 -0.69 -6.63
C ALA A 164 -0.73 -0.16 -6.73
N ILE A 165 -1.06 0.94 -6.04
CA ILE A 165 -2.39 1.57 -6.08
C ILE A 165 -2.68 2.14 -7.46
N LEU A 166 -1.74 2.89 -8.06
CA LEU A 166 -1.91 3.46 -9.40
C LEU A 166 -2.14 2.36 -10.43
N TRP A 167 -1.42 1.25 -10.30
CA TRP A 167 -1.56 0.11 -11.20
C TRP A 167 -2.90 -0.61 -11.04
N MET A 168 -3.34 -0.84 -9.80
CA MET A 168 -4.65 -1.45 -9.50
C MET A 168 -5.81 -0.58 -10.01
N ILE A 169 -5.66 0.74 -9.99
CA ILE A 169 -6.65 1.67 -10.58
C ILE A 169 -6.68 1.56 -12.11
N THR A 170 -5.53 1.33 -12.76
CA THR A 170 -5.48 1.18 -14.22
C THR A 170 -6.11 -0.13 -14.71
N GLU A 171 -5.90 -1.26 -14.03
CA GLU A 171 -6.47 -2.56 -14.43
C GLU A 171 -8.00 -2.57 -14.36
N LYS A 172 -8.58 -1.95 -13.33
CA LYS A 172 -10.04 -1.91 -13.16
C LYS A 172 -10.78 -1.20 -14.31
N LYS A 173 -10.06 -0.34 -15.06
CA LYS A 173 -10.62 0.40 -16.19
C LYS A 173 -10.72 -0.46 -17.46
N GLU A 174 -9.88 -1.48 -17.62
CA GLU A 174 -9.91 -2.36 -18.79
C GLU A 174 -11.07 -3.37 -18.74
N GLU A 175 -11.39 -3.90 -17.57
CA GLU A 175 -12.49 -4.88 -17.41
C GLU A 175 -13.87 -4.26 -17.68
N THR A 176 -14.02 -2.95 -17.45
CA THR A 176 -15.31 -2.26 -17.66
C THR A 176 -15.58 -2.01 -19.14
N HIS A 177 -14.54 -1.89 -19.98
CA HIS A 177 -14.71 -1.65 -21.42
C HIS A 177 -14.89 -2.93 -22.24
N GLN A 178 -14.48 -4.10 -21.74
CA GLN A 178 -14.73 -5.37 -22.42
C GLN A 178 -16.18 -5.87 -22.31
N ARG A 179 -16.98 -5.36 -21.37
CA ARG A 179 -18.40 -5.74 -21.24
C ARG A 179 -19.38 -4.91 -22.09
N VAL A 180 -18.91 -3.94 -22.88
CA VAL A 180 -19.78 -3.02 -23.66
C VAL A 180 -19.67 -3.25 -25.18
N ARG A 181 -19.00 -4.31 -25.64
CA ARG A 181 -19.14 -4.77 -27.03
C ARG A 181 -20.04 -6.00 -27.09
N VAL A 182 -21.33 -5.74 -27.21
CA VAL A 182 -22.30 -6.65 -27.82
C VAL A 182 -22.74 -6.01 -29.12
#